data_AF-A0A662IDY6-F1
#
_entry.id   AF-A0A662IDY6-F1
#
_cell.length_a   1.000
_cell.length_b   1.000
_cell.length_c   1.000
_cell.angle_alpha   90.00
_cell.angle_beta   90.00
_cell.angle_gamma   90.00
#
_symmetry.space_group_name_H-M   'P 1'
#
loop_
_entity.id
_entity.type
_entity.pdbx_description
1 polymer ?
#
loop_
_entity_poly.entity_id
_entity_poly.type
_entity_poly.pdbx_seq_one_letter_code
_entity_poly.pdbx_strand_id
1 'polypeptide(L)'
;MKTRVLFINASEKGYWVEEIDDPDIIGPIDLGVKLHLERYKSFEKGVYDGDNVLVFGEGRFAGSSLFGTHRLVFVFKSPLTRGLFASAMGGAAYAFVKTGVDAVVIQGKSEKPLIVKIKGTAEGEPIVEFDTTELNELISVYKGYKKYKGVYAFQEYLIDKYKGLFTKNFRAILIGPAAINTSMGGIFSATVRGGKMDKGSEDWAGRGGCGSVMFRAHRVVAAIFGGEYKRVFPGEDIADPKVINAVFKEVTGKTFVEVVREATVKYHYDPKVGSGGTFGSNYPSLKVRTPMFNWNMIYLPRDLREKLHQMIMEYFWKPFNEESI
;
A
#
# COMPACT_ATOMS: atom_id res chain seq x y z
N MET A 1 17.42 -13.99 -10.22
CA MET A 1 16.08 -13.82 -10.86
C MET A 1 16.02 -12.36 -11.29
N LYS A 2 15.76 -12.08 -12.56
CA LYS A 2 15.70 -10.72 -13.05
C LYS A 2 14.54 -9.95 -12.41
N THR A 3 14.68 -8.65 -12.25
CA THR A 3 13.61 -7.75 -11.80
C THR A 3 13.03 -7.04 -13.00
N ARG A 4 11.75 -7.27 -13.31
CA ARG A 4 11.07 -6.56 -14.40
C ARG A 4 10.50 -5.24 -13.88
N VAL A 5 11.02 -4.12 -14.36
CA VAL A 5 10.67 -2.79 -13.88
C VAL A 5 10.01 -1.98 -14.99
N LEU A 6 8.78 -1.52 -14.74
CA LEU A 6 8.08 -0.58 -15.61
C LEU A 6 8.49 0.84 -15.25
N PHE A 7 9.17 1.54 -16.13
CA PHE A 7 9.46 2.96 -15.99
C PHE A 7 8.37 3.78 -16.67
N ILE A 8 7.88 4.80 -15.98
CA ILE A 8 6.90 5.77 -16.48
C ILE A 8 7.52 7.17 -16.41
N ASN A 9 7.59 7.83 -17.57
CA ASN A 9 7.92 9.24 -17.65
C ASN A 9 6.63 10.08 -17.67
N ALA A 10 6.32 10.73 -16.55
CA ALA A 10 5.13 11.55 -16.41
C ALA A 10 5.18 12.84 -17.27
N SER A 11 6.37 13.35 -17.59
CA SER A 11 6.52 14.53 -18.46
C SER A 11 6.12 14.21 -19.90
N GLU A 12 6.57 13.07 -20.41
CA GLU A 12 6.38 12.66 -21.81
C GLU A 12 5.15 11.79 -22.03
N LYS A 13 4.52 11.31 -20.95
CA LYS A 13 3.47 10.27 -20.99
C LYS A 13 3.95 9.05 -21.78
N GLY A 14 5.19 8.65 -21.51
CA GLY A 14 5.86 7.50 -22.11
C GLY A 14 6.18 6.44 -21.06
N TYR A 15 6.42 5.22 -21.52
CA TYR A 15 6.83 4.13 -20.65
C TYR A 15 7.73 3.13 -21.39
N TRP A 16 8.50 2.37 -20.64
CA TRP A 16 9.27 1.23 -21.13
C TRP A 16 9.49 0.22 -19.99
N VAL A 17 9.82 -1.02 -20.34
CA VAL A 17 10.16 -2.06 -19.37
C VAL A 17 11.65 -2.35 -19.45
N GLU A 18 12.32 -2.38 -18.31
CA GLU A 18 13.70 -2.87 -18.20
C GLU A 18 13.73 -4.16 -17.39
N GLU A 19 14.52 -5.15 -17.82
CA GLU A 19 14.89 -6.29 -17.00
C GLU A 19 16.24 -6.01 -16.33
N ILE A 20 16.24 -5.89 -15.00
CA ILE A 20 17.46 -5.68 -14.23
C ILE A 20 17.94 -7.02 -13.69
N ASP A 21 19.09 -7.48 -14.18
CA ASP A 21 19.76 -8.68 -13.68
C ASP A 21 20.82 -8.29 -12.66
N ASP A 22 20.37 -8.10 -11.43
CA ASP A 22 21.21 -7.71 -10.30
C ASP A 22 20.82 -8.55 -9.08
N PRO A 23 21.73 -9.38 -8.55
CA PRO A 23 21.44 -10.22 -7.39
C PRO A 23 21.18 -9.42 -6.10
N ASP A 24 21.66 -8.16 -6.02
CA ASP A 24 21.45 -7.31 -4.85
C ASP A 24 20.03 -6.71 -4.81
N ILE A 25 19.28 -6.80 -5.93
CA ILE A 25 17.90 -6.32 -6.00
C ILE A 25 16.93 -7.46 -5.70
N ILE A 26 16.62 -7.62 -4.41
CA ILE A 26 15.65 -8.62 -3.95
C ILE A 26 14.23 -8.08 -4.08
N GLY A 27 14.01 -6.79 -3.81
CA GLY A 27 12.68 -6.18 -3.91
C GLY A 27 12.67 -4.67 -4.13
N PRO A 28 11.51 -4.03 -3.94
CA PRO A 28 11.32 -2.61 -4.24
C PRO A 28 12.20 -1.67 -3.43
N ILE A 29 12.59 -2.06 -2.20
CA ILE A 29 13.47 -1.26 -1.33
C ILE A 29 14.87 -1.17 -1.93
N ASP A 30 15.46 -2.32 -2.29
CA ASP A 30 16.80 -2.38 -2.88
C ASP A 30 16.84 -1.64 -4.21
N LEU A 31 15.81 -1.85 -5.05
CA LEU A 31 15.63 -1.11 -6.30
C LEU A 31 15.58 0.41 -6.03
N GLY A 32 14.78 0.84 -5.07
CA GLY A 32 14.65 2.25 -4.71
C GLY A 32 15.95 2.86 -4.17
N VAL A 33 16.71 2.13 -3.36
CA VAL A 33 18.04 2.55 -2.88
C VAL A 33 19.00 2.74 -4.04
N LYS A 34 19.08 1.74 -4.93
CA LYS A 34 19.98 1.80 -6.10
C LYS A 34 19.64 2.95 -7.04
N LEU A 35 18.36 3.11 -7.38
CA LEU A 35 17.90 4.22 -8.21
C LEU A 35 18.14 5.59 -7.55
N HIS A 36 17.95 5.68 -6.24
CA HIS A 36 18.20 6.89 -5.46
C HIS A 36 19.67 7.32 -5.47
N LEU A 37 20.60 6.38 -5.30
CA LEU A 37 22.03 6.64 -5.18
C LEU A 37 22.74 6.76 -6.53
N GLU A 38 22.39 5.92 -7.50
CA GLU A 38 23.21 5.73 -8.70
C GLU A 38 22.60 6.39 -9.94
N ARG A 39 21.32 6.15 -10.24
CA ARG A 39 20.68 6.60 -11.48
C ARG A 39 20.19 8.05 -11.40
N TYR A 40 19.40 8.36 -10.37
CA TYR A 40 18.76 9.68 -10.24
C TYR A 40 19.50 10.63 -9.29
N LYS A 41 20.39 10.09 -8.44
CA LYS A 41 21.10 10.85 -7.41
C LYS A 41 20.16 11.77 -6.63
N SER A 42 18.96 11.28 -6.30
CA SER A 42 17.91 12.16 -5.78
C SER A 42 18.20 12.70 -4.38
N PHE A 43 19.23 12.19 -3.70
CA PHE A 43 19.82 12.82 -2.51
C PHE A 43 20.31 14.26 -2.76
N GLU A 44 20.76 14.59 -3.97
CA GLU A 44 21.20 15.93 -4.38
C GLU A 44 20.03 16.85 -4.81
N LYS A 45 18.85 16.28 -5.06
CA LYS A 45 17.70 16.96 -5.67
C LYS A 45 16.70 17.49 -4.64
N GLY A 46 15.81 18.37 -5.06
CA GLY A 46 14.67 18.81 -4.23
C GLY A 46 13.70 17.65 -3.93
N VAL A 47 12.99 17.70 -2.80
CA VAL A 47 12.02 16.65 -2.42
C VAL A 47 10.79 16.57 -3.34
N TYR A 48 10.59 17.56 -4.22
CA TYR A 48 9.55 17.58 -5.25
C TYR A 48 10.11 17.77 -6.66
N ASP A 49 11.38 17.43 -6.83
CA ASP A 49 12.02 17.35 -8.14
C ASP A 49 11.48 16.14 -8.92
N GLY A 50 11.43 16.21 -10.25
CA GLY A 50 10.99 15.09 -11.10
C GLY A 50 11.93 13.88 -11.04
N ASP A 51 13.19 14.09 -10.64
CA ASP A 51 14.17 13.04 -10.37
C ASP A 51 14.00 12.39 -8.99
N ASN A 52 13.16 12.95 -8.09
CA ASN A 52 12.75 12.27 -6.88
C ASN A 52 11.71 11.18 -7.21
N VAL A 53 12.18 10.12 -7.85
CA VAL A 53 11.32 9.04 -8.33
C VAL A 53 10.51 8.39 -7.22
N LEU A 54 9.26 8.10 -7.54
CA LEU A 54 8.41 7.23 -6.73
C LEU A 54 8.49 5.81 -7.27
N VAL A 55 9.20 4.96 -6.55
CA VAL A 55 9.25 3.52 -6.83
C VAL A 55 8.13 2.85 -6.07
N PHE A 56 7.37 1.96 -6.71
CA PHE A 56 6.48 1.06 -5.99
C PHE A 56 6.45 -0.33 -6.61
N GLY A 57 6.34 -1.37 -5.80
CA GLY A 57 6.36 -2.73 -6.31
C GLY A 57 6.03 -3.78 -5.26
N GLU A 58 6.08 -5.03 -5.67
CA GLU A 58 5.78 -6.19 -4.83
C GLU A 58 7.05 -6.98 -4.46
N GLY A 59 6.96 -7.77 -3.39
CA GLY A 59 8.03 -8.69 -3.02
C GLY A 59 7.99 -9.98 -3.85
N ARG A 60 9.09 -10.73 -3.86
CA ARG A 60 9.23 -11.97 -4.66
C ARG A 60 8.21 -13.06 -4.35
N PHE A 61 7.61 -13.04 -3.16
CA PHE A 61 6.58 -14.01 -2.75
C PHE A 61 5.15 -13.55 -3.05
N ALA A 62 4.94 -12.36 -3.61
CA ALA A 62 3.61 -11.93 -4.04
C ALA A 62 3.09 -12.85 -5.16
N GLY A 63 1.81 -13.23 -5.08
CA GLY A 63 1.20 -14.22 -5.96
C GLY A 63 1.34 -15.68 -5.51
N SER A 64 2.03 -15.94 -4.38
CA SER A 64 2.10 -17.27 -3.77
C SER A 64 0.88 -17.56 -2.91
N SER A 65 0.77 -18.79 -2.39
CA SER A 65 -0.24 -19.17 -1.39
C SER A 65 0.12 -18.75 0.05
N LEU A 66 1.28 -18.12 0.26
CA LEU A 66 1.70 -17.62 1.56
C LEU A 66 0.87 -16.40 1.98
N PHE A 67 0.38 -16.43 3.21
CA PHE A 67 -0.34 -15.30 3.80
C PHE A 67 0.62 -14.18 4.19
N GLY A 68 0.18 -12.93 4.02
CA GLY A 68 0.95 -11.74 4.44
C GLY A 68 2.03 -11.26 3.45
N THR A 69 2.25 -11.95 2.33
CA THR A 69 3.27 -11.60 1.32
C THR A 69 2.79 -10.62 0.25
N HIS A 70 1.51 -10.25 0.25
CA HIS A 70 0.87 -9.44 -0.80
C HIS A 70 0.87 -7.93 -0.48
N ARG A 71 2.03 -7.42 -0.04
CA ARG A 71 2.22 -5.99 0.22
C ARG A 71 2.77 -5.26 -1.00
N LEU A 72 2.32 -4.03 -1.19
CA LEU A 72 2.92 -3.09 -2.14
C LEU A 72 3.78 -2.11 -1.35
N VAL A 73 5.05 -1.97 -1.72
CA VAL A 73 6.03 -1.11 -1.04
C VAL A 73 6.35 0.08 -1.92
N PHE A 74 6.43 1.27 -1.31
CA PHE A 74 6.73 2.54 -1.95
C PHE A 74 8.05 3.09 -1.41
N VAL A 75 8.93 3.55 -2.29
CA VAL A 75 10.26 4.07 -1.94
C VAL A 75 10.51 5.38 -2.67
N PHE A 76 10.91 6.41 -1.92
CA PHE A 76 11.02 7.79 -2.39
C PHE A 76 11.84 8.64 -1.41
N LYS A 77 12.38 9.79 -1.83
CA LYS A 77 12.94 10.78 -0.89
C LYS A 77 11.79 11.51 -0.20
N SER A 78 11.71 11.39 1.11
CA SER A 78 10.61 11.93 1.89
C SER A 78 10.71 13.46 2.03
N PRO A 79 9.62 14.20 1.82
CA PRO A 79 9.56 15.62 2.17
C PRO A 79 9.54 15.88 3.69
N LEU A 80 9.31 14.85 4.51
CA LEU A 80 9.26 14.96 5.98
C LEU A 80 10.62 14.69 6.62
N THR A 81 11.30 13.63 6.20
CA THR A 81 12.61 13.25 6.77
C THR A 81 13.79 13.73 5.94
N ARG A 82 13.55 14.20 4.70
CA ARG A 82 14.55 14.61 3.70
C ARG A 82 15.49 13.51 3.21
N GLY A 83 15.45 12.32 3.80
CA GLY A 83 16.14 11.12 3.33
C GLY A 83 15.22 10.16 2.57
N LEU A 84 15.80 9.03 2.13
CA LEU A 84 15.02 7.94 1.53
C LEU A 84 14.07 7.35 2.58
N PHE A 85 12.84 7.02 2.16
CA PHE A 85 11.82 6.47 3.04
C PHE A 85 11.08 5.33 2.32
N ALA A 86 10.75 4.28 3.08
CA ALA A 86 9.92 3.19 2.61
C ALA A 86 8.57 3.20 3.35
N SER A 87 7.47 3.15 2.59
CA SER A 87 6.12 2.98 3.13
C SER A 87 5.48 1.75 2.50
N ALA A 88 4.73 0.97 3.28
CA ALA A 88 4.08 -0.25 2.79
C ALA A 88 2.56 -0.14 2.86
N MET A 89 1.87 -0.86 1.98
CA MET A 89 0.43 -0.97 1.87
C MET A 89 0.03 -2.46 1.79
N GLY A 90 -0.98 -2.86 2.55
CA GLY A 90 -1.53 -4.21 2.49
C GLY A 90 -2.37 -4.45 1.23
N GLY A 91 -2.57 -5.72 0.87
CA GLY A 91 -3.57 -6.19 -0.09
C GLY A 91 -3.41 -5.77 -1.56
N ALA A 92 -2.67 -4.71 -1.87
CA ALA A 92 -2.61 -4.14 -3.21
C ALA A 92 -1.85 -5.04 -4.19
N ALA A 93 -0.92 -5.86 -3.70
CA ALA A 93 -0.15 -6.76 -4.55
C ALA A 93 -1.00 -7.88 -5.18
N TYR A 94 -2.17 -8.23 -4.62
CA TYR A 94 -3.07 -9.21 -5.22
C TYR A 94 -3.52 -8.82 -6.64
N ALA A 95 -3.71 -7.53 -6.88
CA ALA A 95 -4.01 -7.01 -8.22
C ALA A 95 -2.72 -6.63 -8.97
N PHE A 96 -1.72 -6.09 -8.28
CA PHE A 96 -0.47 -5.65 -8.91
C PHE A 96 0.29 -6.79 -9.59
N VAL A 97 0.35 -7.99 -8.99
CA VAL A 97 0.99 -9.16 -9.59
C VAL A 97 0.44 -9.48 -10.98
N LYS A 98 -0.81 -9.09 -11.28
CA LYS A 98 -1.45 -9.30 -12.58
C LYS A 98 -0.96 -8.36 -13.68
N THR A 99 -0.08 -7.42 -13.37
CA THR A 99 0.55 -6.52 -14.34
C THR A 99 1.70 -7.17 -15.10
N GLY A 100 2.33 -8.21 -14.52
CA GLY A 100 3.52 -8.85 -15.09
C GLY A 100 4.84 -8.21 -14.69
N VAL A 101 4.85 -7.03 -14.06
CA VAL A 101 6.09 -6.38 -13.60
C VAL A 101 6.26 -6.49 -12.09
N ASP A 102 7.50 -6.51 -11.62
CA ASP A 102 7.83 -6.58 -10.19
C ASP A 102 7.74 -5.21 -9.52
N ALA A 103 8.03 -4.14 -10.27
CA ALA A 103 8.00 -2.77 -9.78
C ALA A 103 7.68 -1.76 -10.89
N VAL A 104 7.25 -0.58 -10.46
CA VAL A 104 7.02 0.61 -11.25
C VAL A 104 7.85 1.76 -10.71
N VAL A 105 8.45 2.54 -11.60
CA VAL A 105 9.18 3.77 -11.29
C VAL A 105 8.51 4.93 -11.99
N ILE A 106 8.02 5.91 -11.23
CA ILE A 106 7.48 7.16 -11.78
C ILE A 106 8.59 8.22 -11.71
N GLN A 107 8.91 8.80 -12.86
CA GLN A 107 9.84 9.92 -13.01
C GLN A 107 9.20 11.09 -13.74
N GLY A 108 9.88 12.25 -13.72
CA GLY A 108 9.41 13.44 -14.44
C GLY A 108 8.14 14.02 -13.82
N LYS A 109 7.52 15.00 -14.48
CA LYS A 109 6.36 15.71 -13.95
C LYS A 109 5.39 16.07 -15.06
N SER A 110 4.18 15.56 -14.96
CA SER A 110 3.11 15.91 -15.89
C SER A 110 2.67 17.37 -15.73
N GLU A 111 2.24 17.99 -16.83
CA GLU A 111 1.65 19.33 -16.85
C GLU A 111 0.23 19.37 -16.28
N LYS A 112 -0.51 18.26 -16.34
CA LYS A 112 -1.86 18.15 -15.76
C LYS A 112 -1.94 16.96 -14.80
N PRO A 113 -2.85 16.97 -13.81
CA PRO A 113 -3.16 15.78 -13.02
C PRO A 113 -3.27 14.52 -13.90
N LEU A 114 -2.37 13.56 -13.67
CA LEU A 114 -2.18 12.38 -14.51
C LEU A 114 -2.76 11.14 -13.82
N ILE A 115 -3.55 10.38 -14.56
CA ILE A 115 -4.03 9.05 -14.21
C ILE A 115 -3.30 8.06 -15.11
N VAL A 116 -2.64 7.08 -14.50
CA VAL A 116 -1.95 6.01 -15.22
C VAL A 116 -2.77 4.73 -15.12
N LYS A 117 -2.95 4.01 -16.22
CA LYS A 117 -3.57 2.69 -16.25
C LYS A 117 -2.54 1.68 -16.72
N ILE A 118 -2.29 0.64 -15.94
CA ILE A 118 -1.32 -0.42 -16.19
C ILE A 118 -2.07 -1.74 -16.31
N LYS A 119 -2.14 -2.31 -17.51
CA LYS A 119 -2.83 -3.57 -17.77
C LYS A 119 -1.81 -4.63 -18.17
N GLY A 120 -1.64 -5.65 -17.34
CA GLY A 120 -0.85 -6.83 -17.72
C GLY A 120 -1.59 -7.72 -18.70
N THR A 121 -0.88 -8.18 -19.73
CA THR A 121 -1.38 -9.18 -20.68
C THR A 121 -0.99 -10.59 -20.23
N ALA A 122 -1.56 -11.61 -20.89
CA ALA A 122 -1.22 -13.01 -20.61
C ALA A 122 0.25 -13.33 -20.96
N GLU A 123 0.81 -12.63 -21.94
CA GLU A 123 2.19 -12.75 -22.42
C GLU A 123 3.20 -12.07 -21.48
N GLY A 124 2.72 -11.28 -20.50
CA GLY A 124 3.53 -10.60 -19.51
C GLY A 124 4.02 -9.22 -19.91
N GLU A 125 3.67 -8.71 -21.08
CA GLU A 125 4.00 -7.34 -21.49
C GLU A 125 2.88 -6.36 -21.08
N PRO A 126 3.16 -5.38 -20.21
CA PRO A 126 2.12 -4.45 -19.76
C PRO A 126 1.78 -3.42 -20.84
N ILE A 127 0.49 -3.12 -20.98
CA ILE A 127 -0.02 -2.00 -21.76
C ILE A 127 -0.28 -0.85 -20.79
N VAL A 128 0.32 0.31 -21.05
CA VAL A 128 0.14 1.52 -20.23
C VAL A 128 -0.61 2.59 -21.01
N GLU A 129 -1.69 3.09 -20.42
CA GLU A 129 -2.48 4.19 -20.95
C GLU A 129 -2.47 5.38 -20.00
N PHE A 130 -2.38 6.58 -20.55
CA PHE A 130 -2.34 7.83 -19.81
C PHE A 130 -3.62 8.62 -20.04
N ASP A 131 -4.21 9.12 -18.96
CA ASP A 131 -5.36 10.04 -19.00
C ASP A 131 -5.09 11.24 -18.09
N THR A 132 -5.68 12.39 -18.41
CA THR A 132 -5.49 13.63 -17.62
C THR A 132 -6.83 14.20 -17.17
N THR A 133 -6.83 14.91 -16.05
CA THR A 133 -7.98 15.68 -15.55
C THR A 133 -7.52 17.09 -15.17
N GLU A 134 -8.47 18.00 -14.97
CA GLU A 134 -8.18 19.34 -14.47
C GLU A 134 -8.15 19.36 -12.94
N LEU A 135 -7.28 20.17 -12.36
CA LEU A 135 -7.14 20.25 -10.90
C LEU A 135 -8.46 20.69 -10.22
N ASN A 136 -9.21 21.60 -10.86
CA ASN A 136 -10.50 22.05 -10.36
C ASN A 136 -11.57 20.94 -10.38
N GLU A 137 -11.56 20.09 -11.42
CA GLU A 137 -12.45 18.92 -11.50
C GLU A 137 -12.13 17.95 -10.36
N LEU A 138 -10.85 17.64 -10.18
CA LEU A 138 -10.39 16.76 -9.10
C LEU A 138 -10.76 17.29 -7.71
N ILE A 139 -10.60 18.60 -7.46
CA ILE A 139 -11.02 19.24 -6.21
C ILE A 139 -12.54 19.14 -6.03
N SER A 140 -13.33 19.30 -7.11
CA SER A 140 -14.78 19.13 -7.07
C SER A 140 -15.17 17.71 -6.64
N VAL A 141 -14.56 16.69 -7.24
CA VAL A 141 -14.76 15.28 -6.87
C VAL A 141 -14.42 15.05 -5.39
N TYR A 142 -13.31 15.59 -4.89
CA TYR A 142 -12.97 15.46 -3.48
C TYR A 142 -13.97 16.11 -2.52
N LYS A 143 -14.60 17.23 -2.92
CA LYS A 143 -15.66 17.88 -2.11
C LYS A 143 -16.91 16.99 -2.03
N GLY A 144 -17.20 16.24 -3.09
CA GLY A 144 -18.22 15.20 -3.08
C GLY A 144 -18.40 14.54 -4.45
N TYR A 145 -18.60 13.22 -4.43
CA TYR A 145 -19.05 12.45 -5.59
C TYR A 145 -19.99 11.34 -5.10
N LYS A 146 -21.24 11.38 -5.58
CA LYS A 146 -22.36 10.61 -5.00
C LYS A 146 -22.43 10.86 -3.48
N LYS A 147 -22.39 9.80 -2.67
CA LYS A 147 -22.42 9.88 -1.19
C LYS A 147 -21.04 9.99 -0.54
N TYR A 148 -19.96 9.96 -1.33
CA TYR A 148 -18.60 9.89 -0.82
C TYR A 148 -17.90 11.26 -0.87
N LYS A 149 -16.81 11.40 -0.09
CA LYS A 149 -15.91 12.56 -0.05
C LYS A 149 -14.46 12.10 -0.05
N GLY A 150 -13.53 13.01 -0.37
CA GLY A 150 -12.09 12.76 -0.34
C GLY A 150 -11.66 11.57 -1.22
N VAL A 151 -10.79 10.71 -0.71
CA VAL A 151 -10.26 9.55 -1.46
C VAL A 151 -11.35 8.57 -1.89
N TYR A 152 -12.40 8.40 -1.09
CA TYR A 152 -13.53 7.53 -1.44
C TYR A 152 -14.34 8.07 -2.62
N ALA A 153 -14.53 9.40 -2.66
CA ALA A 153 -15.18 10.05 -3.81
C ALA A 153 -14.36 9.86 -5.08
N PHE A 154 -13.04 10.01 -4.98
CA PHE A 154 -12.17 9.84 -6.13
C PHE A 154 -12.10 8.37 -6.59
N GLN A 155 -12.05 7.40 -5.67
CA GLN A 155 -12.14 5.97 -6.00
C GLN A 155 -13.45 5.65 -6.73
N GLU A 156 -14.58 6.15 -6.24
CA GLU A 156 -15.90 5.95 -6.88
C GLU A 156 -15.96 6.61 -8.27
N TYR A 157 -15.41 7.82 -8.42
CA TYR A 157 -15.30 8.49 -9.72
C TYR A 157 -14.46 7.68 -10.71
N LEU A 158 -13.32 7.11 -10.28
CA LEU A 158 -12.48 6.25 -11.14
C LEU A 158 -13.20 4.96 -11.53
N ILE A 159 -13.97 4.37 -10.60
CA ILE A 159 -14.79 3.18 -10.87
C ILE A 159 -15.83 3.47 -11.96
N ASP A 160 -16.54 4.60 -11.87
CA ASP A 160 -17.53 4.97 -12.88
C ASP A 160 -16.87 5.31 -14.23
N LYS A 161 -15.81 6.13 -14.21
CA LYS A 161 -15.09 6.57 -15.42
C LYS A 161 -14.45 5.41 -16.18
N TYR A 162 -13.92 4.42 -15.48
CA TYR A 162 -13.25 3.25 -16.05
C TYR A 162 -13.95 1.93 -15.71
N LYS A 163 -15.29 1.93 -15.72
CA LYS A 163 -16.11 0.78 -15.32
C LYS A 163 -15.69 -0.55 -15.95
N GLY A 164 -15.30 -0.52 -17.24
CA GLY A 164 -14.82 -1.72 -17.95
C GLY A 164 -13.53 -2.34 -17.40
N LEU A 165 -12.67 -1.57 -16.74
CA LEU A 165 -11.49 -2.10 -16.03
C LEU A 165 -11.88 -2.69 -14.68
N PHE A 166 -12.68 -1.97 -13.91
CA PHE A 166 -13.04 -2.33 -12.53
C PHE A 166 -14.07 -3.46 -12.38
N THR A 167 -14.64 -3.95 -13.49
CA THR A 167 -15.38 -5.22 -13.51
C THR A 167 -14.45 -6.44 -13.48
N LYS A 168 -13.15 -6.25 -13.72
CA LYS A 168 -12.11 -7.29 -13.64
C LYS A 168 -11.24 -7.11 -12.37
N ASN A 169 -10.15 -7.85 -12.27
CA ASN A 169 -9.19 -7.82 -11.16
C ASN A 169 -8.28 -6.57 -11.19
N PHE A 170 -8.87 -5.38 -11.13
CA PHE A 170 -8.13 -4.11 -11.07
C PHE A 170 -8.28 -3.44 -9.71
N ARG A 171 -7.22 -2.75 -9.32
CA ARG A 171 -7.16 -1.92 -8.12
C ARG A 171 -6.49 -0.59 -8.46
N ALA A 172 -6.76 0.45 -7.69
CA ALA A 172 -6.13 1.75 -7.86
C ALA A 172 -5.36 2.15 -6.62
N ILE A 173 -4.19 2.74 -6.79
CA ILE A 173 -3.58 3.62 -5.81
C ILE A 173 -3.92 5.06 -6.17
N LEU A 174 -4.29 5.88 -5.20
CA LEU A 174 -4.69 7.26 -5.45
C LEU A 174 -4.36 8.18 -4.27
N ILE A 175 -4.29 9.47 -4.57
CA ILE A 175 -4.05 10.51 -3.57
C ILE A 175 -5.33 11.26 -3.20
N GLY A 176 -5.31 11.87 -2.02
CA GLY A 176 -6.35 12.78 -1.53
C GLY A 176 -5.89 14.24 -1.46
N PRO A 177 -6.77 15.16 -1.02
CA PRO A 177 -6.46 16.59 -0.92
C PRO A 177 -5.19 16.94 -0.13
N ALA A 178 -4.83 16.14 0.87
CA ALA A 178 -3.62 16.37 1.67
C ALA A 178 -2.32 16.27 0.84
N ALA A 179 -2.28 15.45 -0.19
CA ALA A 179 -1.12 15.33 -1.08
C ALA A 179 -0.89 16.58 -1.94
N ILE A 180 -1.98 17.28 -2.27
CA ILE A 180 -1.95 18.54 -3.01
C ILE A 180 -1.46 19.68 -2.12
N ASN A 181 -1.93 19.72 -0.88
CA ASN A 181 -1.80 20.90 -0.01
C ASN A 181 -0.69 20.79 1.05
N THR A 182 -0.13 19.60 1.29
CA THR A 182 0.81 19.36 2.39
C THR A 182 1.96 18.44 2.00
N SER A 183 2.92 18.24 2.91
CA SER A 183 3.97 17.22 2.80
C SER A 183 3.59 15.87 3.42
N MET A 184 2.40 15.75 4.02
CA MET A 184 1.95 14.59 4.78
C MET A 184 0.94 13.71 4.03
N GLY A 185 0.73 13.93 2.74
CA GLY A 185 -0.19 13.14 1.94
C GLY A 185 0.24 11.68 1.86
N GLY A 186 -0.66 10.77 2.20
CA GLY A 186 -0.51 9.34 1.98
C GLY A 186 -1.11 8.89 0.64
N ILE A 187 -0.90 7.60 0.32
CA ILE A 187 -1.53 6.93 -0.82
C ILE A 187 -2.58 5.96 -0.28
N PHE A 188 -3.79 6.05 -0.83
CA PHE A 188 -4.94 5.21 -0.50
C PHE A 188 -5.14 4.14 -1.57
N SER A 189 -5.66 2.99 -1.16
CA SER A 189 -6.19 1.99 -2.07
C SER A 189 -7.28 1.16 -1.41
N ALA A 190 -8.33 0.80 -2.15
CA ALA A 190 -9.35 -0.15 -1.69
C ALA A 190 -9.52 -1.27 -2.71
N THR A 191 -9.86 -2.47 -2.25
CA THR A 191 -10.19 -3.58 -3.15
C THR A 191 -11.48 -3.23 -3.89
N VAL A 192 -11.53 -3.56 -5.18
CA VAL A 192 -12.74 -3.42 -6.00
C VAL A 192 -13.19 -4.82 -6.43
N ARG A 193 -14.45 -5.16 -6.15
CA ARG A 193 -15.08 -6.43 -6.54
C ARG A 193 -16.36 -6.15 -7.30
N GLY A 194 -16.47 -6.67 -8.51
CA GLY A 194 -17.66 -6.48 -9.35
C GLY A 194 -17.99 -5.01 -9.61
N GLY A 195 -16.98 -4.15 -9.76
CA GLY A 195 -17.16 -2.71 -9.97
C GLY A 195 -17.65 -1.94 -8.74
N LYS A 196 -17.46 -2.46 -7.52
CA LYS A 196 -17.78 -1.76 -6.26
C LYS A 196 -16.60 -1.85 -5.30
N MET A 197 -16.38 -0.78 -4.52
CA MET A 197 -15.43 -0.83 -3.41
C MET A 197 -15.87 -1.88 -2.39
N ASP A 198 -14.93 -2.73 -1.99
CA ASP A 198 -15.11 -3.68 -0.91
C ASP A 198 -14.88 -2.96 0.44
N LYS A 199 -15.97 -2.79 1.21
CA LYS A 199 -15.95 -1.99 2.45
C LYS A 199 -15.08 -2.69 3.50
N GLY A 200 -14.19 -1.95 4.16
CA GLY A 200 -13.26 -2.51 5.15
C GLY A 200 -11.95 -3.03 4.54
N SER A 201 -11.78 -2.96 3.22
CA SER A 201 -10.55 -3.34 2.51
C SER A 201 -9.60 -2.17 2.25
N GLU A 202 -9.80 -1.06 2.95
CA GLU A 202 -8.99 0.15 2.79
C GLU A 202 -7.57 -0.05 3.32
N ASP A 203 -6.60 0.17 2.44
CA ASP A 203 -5.19 0.12 2.76
C ASP A 203 -4.53 1.47 2.51
N TRP A 204 -3.49 1.76 3.30
CA TRP A 204 -2.77 3.03 3.26
C TRP A 204 -1.27 2.81 3.26
N ALA A 205 -0.57 3.45 2.32
CA ALA A 205 0.81 3.86 2.53
C ALA A 205 0.76 5.24 3.21
N GLY A 206 0.79 5.25 4.54
CA GLY A 206 0.41 6.42 5.34
C GLY A 206 1.57 7.27 5.87
N ARG A 207 2.83 6.88 5.67
CA ARG A 207 3.99 7.53 6.30
C ARG A 207 4.96 8.10 5.28
N GLY A 208 5.76 9.08 5.72
CA GLY A 208 6.83 9.67 4.92
C GLY A 208 6.36 10.66 3.84
N GLY A 209 5.07 10.75 3.52
CA GLY A 209 4.55 11.71 2.53
C GLY A 209 4.57 11.21 1.08
N CYS A 210 4.42 9.90 0.85
CA CYS A 210 4.45 9.30 -0.49
C CYS A 210 3.41 9.89 -1.45
N GLY A 211 2.20 10.17 -0.97
CA GLY A 211 1.15 10.77 -1.79
C GLY A 211 1.50 12.21 -2.19
N SER A 212 2.10 12.97 -1.27
CA SER A 212 2.64 14.29 -1.59
C SER A 212 3.74 14.24 -2.64
N VAL A 213 4.61 13.23 -2.63
CA VAL A 213 5.60 13.02 -3.71
C VAL A 213 4.91 12.67 -5.02
N MET A 214 4.01 11.68 -5.02
CA MET A 214 3.24 11.25 -6.20
C MET A 214 2.62 12.44 -6.95
N PHE A 215 2.03 13.40 -6.22
CA PHE A 215 1.46 14.59 -6.83
C PHE A 215 2.44 15.74 -7.05
N ARG A 216 3.25 16.13 -6.05
CA ARG A 216 4.05 17.37 -6.15
C ARG A 216 5.34 17.18 -6.95
N ALA A 217 5.92 15.98 -6.95
CA ALA A 217 7.04 15.63 -7.81
C ALA A 217 6.57 15.26 -9.22
N HIS A 218 5.48 14.47 -9.35
CA HIS A 218 5.12 13.88 -10.65
C HIS A 218 3.77 14.32 -11.25
N ARG A 219 2.94 15.02 -10.48
CA ARG A 219 1.54 15.39 -10.81
C ARG A 219 0.66 14.17 -11.15
N VAL A 220 1.02 12.99 -10.63
CA VAL A 220 0.21 11.77 -10.73
C VAL A 220 -0.80 11.74 -9.60
N VAL A 221 -2.07 11.47 -9.94
CA VAL A 221 -3.18 11.46 -8.97
C VAL A 221 -3.72 10.06 -8.71
N ALA A 222 -3.60 9.16 -9.69
CA ALA A 222 -3.92 7.76 -9.53
C ALA A 222 -3.07 6.87 -10.46
N ALA A 223 -2.79 5.65 -10.02
CA ALA A 223 -2.33 4.57 -10.86
C ALA A 223 -3.27 3.37 -10.67
N ILE A 224 -3.91 2.94 -11.75
CA ILE A 224 -4.84 1.81 -11.81
C ILE A 224 -4.06 0.64 -12.38
N PHE A 225 -4.03 -0.50 -11.69
CA PHE A 225 -3.26 -1.66 -12.11
C PHE A 225 -4.03 -2.97 -11.92
N GLY A 226 -3.71 -3.94 -12.75
CA GLY A 226 -4.34 -5.24 -12.81
C GLY A 226 -4.04 -5.91 -14.14
N GLY A 227 -4.77 -6.96 -14.47
CA GLY A 227 -4.63 -7.63 -15.76
C GLY A 227 -4.86 -9.13 -15.69
N GLU A 228 -4.24 -9.81 -16.64
CA GLU A 228 -4.46 -11.23 -16.91
C GLU A 228 -3.20 -12.07 -16.68
N TYR A 229 -2.07 -11.44 -16.35
CA TYR A 229 -0.81 -12.14 -16.09
C TYR A 229 -0.93 -13.13 -14.91
N LYS A 230 -0.27 -14.27 -15.04
CA LYS A 230 -0.14 -15.28 -13.98
C LYS A 230 1.32 -15.39 -13.58
N ARG A 231 1.61 -15.11 -12.30
CA ARG A 231 2.94 -15.25 -11.72
C ARG A 231 3.42 -16.69 -11.91
N VAL A 232 4.67 -16.83 -12.34
CA VAL A 232 5.39 -18.10 -12.35
C VAL A 232 6.56 -17.98 -11.37
N PHE A 233 6.67 -18.95 -10.47
CA PHE A 233 7.78 -19.02 -9.52
C PHE A 233 8.91 -19.87 -10.11
N PRO A 234 10.18 -19.47 -9.87
CA PRO A 234 11.31 -20.29 -10.28
C PRO A 234 11.39 -21.56 -9.40
N GLY A 235 11.52 -22.72 -10.02
CA GLY A 235 11.57 -24.00 -9.29
C GLY A 235 10.18 -24.53 -8.95
N GLU A 236 9.92 -24.79 -7.68
CA GLU A 236 8.60 -25.28 -7.22
C GLU A 236 7.54 -24.17 -7.23
N ASP A 237 6.31 -24.55 -7.60
CA ASP A 237 5.20 -23.61 -7.66
C ASP A 237 4.63 -23.35 -6.26
N ILE A 238 5.17 -22.34 -5.58
CA ILE A 238 4.66 -21.89 -4.27
C ILE A 238 3.29 -21.19 -4.35
N ALA A 239 2.73 -21.00 -5.54
CA ALA A 239 1.30 -20.67 -5.68
C ALA A 239 0.41 -21.88 -5.35
N ASP A 240 0.90 -23.12 -5.47
CA ASP A 240 0.19 -24.32 -5.05
C ASP A 240 0.24 -24.46 -3.51
N PRO A 241 -0.90 -24.43 -2.82
CA PRO A 241 -0.96 -24.67 -1.38
C PRO A 241 -0.38 -26.01 -0.95
N LYS A 242 -0.32 -27.02 -1.83
CA LYS A 242 0.30 -28.33 -1.52
C LYS A 242 1.80 -28.21 -1.31
N VAL A 243 2.49 -27.45 -2.16
CA VAL A 243 3.93 -27.19 -2.04
C VAL A 243 4.22 -26.50 -0.71
N ILE A 244 3.48 -25.43 -0.39
CA ILE A 244 3.64 -24.73 0.89
C ILE A 244 3.34 -25.65 2.08
N ASN A 245 2.28 -26.46 2.02
CA ASN A 245 1.96 -27.38 3.11
C ASN A 245 3.02 -28.48 3.29
N ALA A 246 3.66 -28.96 2.22
CA ALA A 246 4.73 -29.96 2.32
C ALA A 246 5.92 -29.38 3.10
N VAL A 247 6.37 -28.18 2.72
CA VAL A 247 7.47 -27.48 3.40
C VAL A 247 7.16 -27.25 4.88
N PHE A 248 5.95 -26.75 5.21
CA PHE A 248 5.60 -26.50 6.61
C PHE A 248 5.46 -27.79 7.43
N LYS A 249 4.95 -28.87 6.84
CA LYS A 249 4.89 -30.18 7.53
C LYS A 249 6.28 -30.73 7.81
N GLU A 250 7.21 -30.61 6.88
CA GLU A 250 8.59 -31.06 7.06
C GLU A 250 9.29 -30.27 8.18
N VAL A 251 9.17 -28.94 8.17
CA VAL A 251 9.89 -28.07 9.11
C VAL A 251 9.24 -28.05 10.49
N THR A 252 7.91 -28.12 10.58
CA THR A 252 7.16 -27.86 11.83
C THR A 252 6.30 -29.02 12.31
N GLY A 253 6.12 -30.07 11.50
CA GLY A 253 5.17 -31.16 11.76
C GLY A 253 3.69 -30.78 11.57
N LYS A 254 3.38 -29.53 11.20
CA LYS A 254 2.01 -29.00 11.05
C LYS A 254 1.76 -28.44 9.65
N THR A 255 0.50 -28.33 9.27
CA THR A 255 0.12 -27.62 8.03
C THR A 255 0.40 -26.13 8.14
N PHE A 256 0.54 -25.45 7.00
CA PHE A 256 0.77 -24.00 6.98
C PHE A 256 -0.37 -23.23 7.69
N VAL A 257 -1.62 -23.63 7.45
CA VAL A 257 -2.79 -22.98 8.04
C VAL A 257 -2.82 -23.12 9.57
N GLU A 258 -2.42 -24.26 10.11
CA GLU A 258 -2.32 -24.47 11.56
C GLU A 258 -1.26 -23.54 12.17
N VAL A 259 -0.07 -23.48 11.57
CA VAL A 259 1.03 -22.62 12.03
C VAL A 259 0.62 -21.15 12.01
N VAL A 260 -0.02 -20.69 10.93
CA VAL A 260 -0.54 -19.33 10.85
C VAL A 260 -1.55 -19.07 11.96
N ARG A 261 -2.57 -19.93 12.11
CA ARG A 261 -3.64 -19.73 13.10
C ARG A 261 -3.09 -19.62 14.51
N GLU A 262 -2.09 -20.44 14.85
CA GLU A 262 -1.41 -20.38 16.15
C GLU A 262 -0.60 -19.09 16.32
N ALA A 263 0.07 -18.63 15.27
CA ALA A 263 0.87 -17.40 15.31
C ALA A 263 0.03 -16.11 15.28
N THR A 264 -1.18 -16.14 14.72
CA THR A 264 -2.03 -14.95 14.52
C THR A 264 -3.19 -14.84 15.50
N VAL A 265 -3.24 -15.63 16.58
CA VAL A 265 -4.32 -15.61 17.58
C VAL A 265 -4.71 -14.19 18.01
N LYS A 266 -3.74 -13.30 18.24
CA LYS A 266 -4.01 -11.90 18.65
C LYS A 266 -4.82 -11.08 17.65
N TYR A 267 -4.80 -11.45 16.36
CA TYR A 267 -5.53 -10.74 15.30
C TYR A 267 -6.95 -11.28 15.10
N HIS A 268 -7.31 -12.31 15.85
CA HIS A 268 -8.64 -12.87 15.97
C HIS A 268 -9.12 -12.72 17.41
N TYR A 269 -10.19 -13.43 17.78
CA TYR A 269 -10.56 -13.59 19.18
C TYR A 269 -9.51 -14.42 19.91
N ASP A 270 -8.90 -13.84 20.95
CA ASP A 270 -8.06 -14.53 21.92
C ASP A 270 -8.88 -14.81 23.19
N PRO A 271 -9.27 -16.08 23.45
CA PRO A 271 -10.03 -16.44 24.64
C PRO A 271 -9.35 -16.07 25.96
N LYS A 272 -8.01 -15.92 25.99
CA LYS A 272 -7.26 -15.52 27.19
C LYS A 272 -7.46 -14.05 27.53
N VAL A 273 -7.72 -13.22 26.51
CA VAL A 273 -7.91 -11.78 26.65
C VAL A 273 -9.40 -11.40 26.59
N GLY A 274 -10.25 -12.29 26.08
CA GLY A 274 -11.69 -12.04 25.88
C GLY A 274 -11.95 -10.96 24.83
N SER A 275 -11.03 -10.79 23.87
CA SER A 275 -11.02 -9.72 22.89
C SER A 275 -10.12 -10.08 21.68
N GLY A 276 -9.96 -9.18 20.72
CA GLY A 276 -9.13 -9.39 19.54
C GLY A 276 -8.61 -8.12 18.87
N GLY A 277 -7.65 -8.28 17.97
CA GLY A 277 -7.05 -7.19 17.21
C GLY A 277 -6.15 -6.29 18.05
N THR A 278 -5.53 -5.30 17.40
CA THR A 278 -4.55 -4.41 18.07
C THR A 278 -5.17 -3.62 19.21
N PHE A 279 -6.38 -3.07 19.02
CA PHE A 279 -7.05 -2.30 20.05
C PHE A 279 -7.50 -3.19 21.21
N GLY A 280 -8.18 -4.30 20.88
CA GLY A 280 -8.68 -5.26 21.87
C GLY A 280 -7.59 -5.95 22.68
N SER A 281 -6.47 -6.34 22.07
CA SER A 281 -5.41 -7.07 22.76
C SER A 281 -4.35 -6.17 23.42
N ASN A 282 -3.91 -5.10 22.75
CA ASN A 282 -2.76 -4.33 23.26
C ASN A 282 -3.16 -3.31 24.34
N TYR A 283 -4.28 -2.61 24.19
CA TYR A 283 -4.66 -1.54 25.13
C TYR A 283 -4.87 -2.03 26.58
N PRO A 284 -5.46 -3.21 26.83
CA PRO A 284 -5.50 -3.77 28.18
C PRO A 284 -4.11 -3.99 28.78
N SER A 285 -3.13 -4.38 27.97
CA SER A 285 -1.75 -4.63 28.42
C SER A 285 -0.94 -3.35 28.69
N LEU A 286 -1.27 -2.23 28.02
CA LEU A 286 -0.56 -0.96 28.18
C LEU A 286 -0.74 -0.33 29.56
N LYS A 287 -1.93 -0.45 30.17
CA LYS A 287 -2.26 0.08 31.52
C LYS A 287 -1.80 1.55 31.67
N VAL A 288 -1.04 1.85 32.74
CA VAL A 288 -0.45 3.17 33.02
C VAL A 288 0.58 3.66 31.99
N ARG A 289 0.97 2.82 31.03
CA ARG A 289 1.86 3.19 29.91
C ARG A 289 1.09 3.61 28.66
N THR A 290 -0.24 3.61 28.70
CA THR A 290 -1.08 4.00 27.57
C THR A 290 -0.73 5.44 27.15
N PRO A 291 -0.24 5.67 25.91
CA PRO A 291 0.14 7.01 25.47
C PRO A 291 -1.07 7.94 25.45
N MET A 292 -1.01 9.00 26.26
CA MET A 292 -2.05 10.03 26.39
C MET A 292 -1.38 11.40 26.42
N PHE A 293 -2.13 12.43 26.00
CA PHE A 293 -1.68 13.84 26.03
C PHE A 293 -0.34 14.08 25.34
N ASN A 294 -0.18 13.53 24.13
CA ASN A 294 1.08 13.58 23.37
C ASN A 294 2.29 13.08 24.20
N TRP A 295 2.14 11.89 24.79
CA TRP A 295 3.16 11.23 25.64
C TRP A 295 3.46 11.91 26.98
N ASN A 296 2.85 13.05 27.30
CA ASN A 296 3.06 13.75 28.57
C ASN A 296 2.47 13.02 29.79
N MET A 297 1.69 11.95 29.58
CA MET A 297 1.15 11.15 30.69
C MET A 297 2.23 10.67 31.67
N ILE A 298 3.48 10.49 31.24
CA ILE A 298 4.58 10.05 32.10
C ILE A 298 4.84 10.99 33.30
N TYR A 299 4.46 12.26 33.18
CA TYR A 299 4.59 13.26 34.24
C TYR A 299 3.39 13.30 35.19
N LEU A 300 2.32 12.56 34.89
CA LEU A 300 1.15 12.47 35.75
C LEU A 300 1.36 11.44 36.87
N PRO A 301 0.77 11.70 38.06
CA PRO A 301 0.67 10.72 39.12
C PRO A 301 0.13 9.37 38.62
N ARG A 302 0.65 8.28 39.17
CA ARG A 302 0.33 6.93 38.70
C ARG A 302 -1.15 6.59 38.85
N ASP A 303 -1.75 6.95 39.98
CA ASP A 303 -3.16 6.79 40.29
C ASP A 303 -4.06 7.49 39.26
N LEU A 304 -3.70 8.71 38.85
CA LEU A 304 -4.41 9.41 37.78
C LEU A 304 -4.34 8.66 36.45
N ARG A 305 -3.17 8.10 36.10
CA ARG A 305 -3.02 7.29 34.89
C ARG A 305 -3.82 5.99 34.94
N GLU A 306 -3.93 5.36 36.10
CA GLU A 306 -4.76 4.17 36.31
C GLU A 306 -6.24 4.52 36.10
N LYS A 307 -6.71 5.63 36.65
CA LYS A 307 -8.08 6.13 36.44
C LYS A 307 -8.36 6.42 34.96
N LEU A 308 -7.45 7.10 34.28
CA LEU A 308 -7.60 7.39 32.84
C LEU A 308 -7.64 6.11 32.00
N HIS A 309 -6.79 5.12 32.32
CA HIS A 309 -6.82 3.83 31.64
C HIS A 309 -8.14 3.10 31.87
N GLN A 310 -8.69 3.11 33.09
CA GLN A 310 -10.01 2.54 33.38
C GLN A 310 -11.11 3.18 32.54
N MET A 311 -11.09 4.50 32.37
CA MET A 311 -12.04 5.19 31.50
C MET A 311 -11.91 4.74 30.04
N ILE A 312 -10.69 4.50 29.55
CA ILE A 312 -10.48 3.94 28.19
C ILE A 312 -11.09 2.53 28.10
N MET A 313 -10.91 1.71 29.13
CA MET A 313 -11.46 0.35 29.15
C MET A 313 -12.99 0.35 29.17
N GLU A 314 -13.60 1.22 29.97
CA GLU A 314 -15.06 1.32 30.12
C GLU A 314 -15.74 1.92 28.89
N TYR A 315 -15.24 3.05 28.37
CA TYR A 315 -15.96 3.83 27.36
C TYR A 315 -15.53 3.55 25.92
N PHE A 316 -14.42 2.84 25.71
CA PHE A 316 -13.94 2.53 24.36
C PHE A 316 -13.72 1.03 24.15
N TRP A 317 -12.96 0.37 25.04
CA TRP A 317 -12.63 -1.04 24.86
C TRP A 317 -13.85 -1.97 25.02
N LYS A 318 -14.69 -1.73 26.03
CA LYS A 318 -15.91 -2.53 26.22
C LYS A 318 -16.89 -2.39 25.04
N PRO A 319 -17.29 -1.18 24.59
CA PRO A 319 -18.11 -1.04 23.39
C PRO A 319 -17.49 -1.67 22.15
N PHE A 320 -16.17 -1.51 21.94
CA PHE A 320 -15.47 -2.17 20.85
C PHE A 320 -15.65 -3.69 20.87
N ASN A 321 -15.53 -4.32 22.03
CA ASN A 321 -15.74 -5.77 22.14
C ASN A 321 -17.19 -6.17 21.88
N GLU A 322 -18.16 -5.41 22.38
CA GLU A 322 -19.58 -5.71 22.18
C GLU A 322 -20.02 -5.56 20.72
N GLU A 323 -19.40 -4.62 19.99
CA GLU A 323 -19.81 -4.29 18.62
C GLU A 323 -18.96 -4.96 17.53
N SER A 324 -17.71 -5.36 17.82
CA SER A 324 -16.72 -5.74 16.79
C SER A 324 -16.01 -7.08 17.01
N ILE A 325 -16.15 -7.72 18.17
CA ILE A 325 -15.51 -9.01 18.50
C ILE A 325 -16.56 -10.09 18.63
#